data_AF-A0A800CIA0-F1
#
_entry.id   AF-A0A800CIA0-F1
#
_cell.length_a   1.000
_cell.length_b   1.000
_cell.length_c   1.000
_cell.angle_alpha   90.00
_cell.angle_beta   90.00
_cell.angle_gamma   90.00
#
_symmetry.space_group_name_H-M   'P 1'
#
loop_
_entity.id
_entity.type
_entity.pdbx_description
1 polymer ?
#
loop_
_entity_poly.entity_id
_entity_poly.type
_entity_poly.pdbx_seq_one_letter_code
_entity_poly.pdbx_strand_id
1 'polypeptide(L)'
;MNFDLLLISILVGLGLVYAVLVKGKWRGWFLLVASVIAIYWLQTATPVRFGNYILQTVTVALTALTWWVTRPSSHQEGKAVWPSLTREDWLTLAVVFGLVVALAFNRFVAADYRLTPARPPSPLWVAGILLALGLVWAGLTRLLRRADQRKVLTAVILLIVLIFIILKSPPLSTAAAAYWRSLTGQQIALASPSDLVWLGFSYVAFRLIHTLRDRQTGILPDLTLREYVTYVLFFPAYVSGPIDRAERFVADFRQLPQIKGLDANRWLYGGQRIFTGMFKKFVIADSLALGMSLTPEIPAACHQAVYPAAPLPGQLAALRRA
;
A
#
# COMPACT_ATOMS: atom_id res chain seq x y z
N MET A 1 -12.13 0.04 9.65
CA MET A 1 -11.02 0.53 10.49
C MET A 1 -11.46 1.86 11.01
N ASN A 2 -11.84 1.96 12.28
CA ASN A 2 -12.19 3.24 12.86
C ASN A 2 -10.89 4.00 13.10
N PHE A 3 -10.81 5.23 12.61
CA PHE A 3 -9.72 6.12 12.95
C PHE A 3 -9.93 6.58 14.40
N ASP A 4 -9.60 5.70 15.34
CA ASP A 4 -9.72 5.97 16.75
C ASP A 4 -8.51 6.74 17.27
N LEU A 5 -8.70 7.44 18.38
CA LEU A 5 -7.65 8.20 19.06
C LEU A 5 -6.40 7.35 19.35
N LEU A 6 -6.58 6.04 19.57
CA LEU A 6 -5.49 5.08 19.71
C LEU A 6 -4.57 5.06 18.48
N LEU A 7 -5.11 4.94 17.27
CA LEU A 7 -4.30 4.92 16.05
C LEU A 7 -3.54 6.23 15.87
N ILE A 8 -4.20 7.37 16.13
CA ILE A 8 -3.58 8.70 16.05
C ILE A 8 -2.41 8.77 17.04
N SER A 9 -2.60 8.32 18.28
CA SER A 9 -1.55 8.31 19.31
C SER A 9 -0.36 7.42 18.93
N ILE A 10 -0.61 6.25 18.33
CA ILE A 10 0.44 5.35 17.83
C ILE A 10 1.24 6.04 16.72
N LEU A 11 0.57 6.70 15.77
CA LEU A 11 1.23 7.41 14.67
C LEU A 11 2.06 8.62 15.17
N VAL A 12 1.54 9.36 16.16
CA VAL A 12 2.29 10.46 16.81
C VAL A 12 3.52 9.91 17.53
N GLY A 13 3.37 8.82 18.28
CA GLY A 13 4.48 8.14 18.96
C GLY A 13 5.55 7.66 17.98
N LEU A 14 5.15 7.02 16.88
CA LEU A 14 6.07 6.62 15.81
C LEU A 14 6.78 7.83 15.18
N GLY A 15 6.09 8.95 14.99
CA GLY A 15 6.68 10.20 14.52
C GLY A 15 7.75 10.75 15.47
N LEU A 16 7.53 10.64 16.78
CA LEU A 16 8.49 11.05 17.81
C LEU A 16 9.70 10.13 17.85
N VAL A 17 9.48 8.82 17.84
CA VAL A 17 10.55 7.81 17.75
C VAL A 17 11.41 8.05 16.51
N TYR A 18 10.77 8.30 15.36
CA TYR A 18 11.46 8.62 14.12
C TYR A 18 12.32 9.89 14.24
N ALA A 19 11.77 10.95 14.83
CA ALA A 19 12.48 12.21 14.99
C ALA A 19 13.71 12.11 15.91
N VAL A 20 13.62 11.31 16.98
CA VAL A 20 14.67 11.18 18.00
C VAL A 20 15.73 10.15 17.59
N LEU A 21 15.31 8.96 17.15
CA LEU A 21 16.23 7.83 16.96
C LEU A 21 16.85 7.77 15.56
N VAL A 22 16.14 8.23 14.52
CA VAL A 22 16.57 8.01 13.13
C VAL A 22 17.38 9.20 12.63
N LYS A 23 18.68 8.98 12.37
CA LYS A 23 19.64 10.02 12.01
C LYS A 23 20.07 9.95 10.55
N GLY A 24 20.21 11.14 9.92
CA GLY A 24 20.86 11.33 8.62
C GLY A 24 20.32 10.41 7.52
N LYS A 25 21.21 9.67 6.86
CA LYS A 25 20.92 8.79 5.72
C LYS A 25 19.95 7.62 6.01
N TRP A 26 19.74 7.26 7.28
CA TRP A 26 18.83 6.16 7.67
C TRP A 26 17.36 6.55 7.60
N ARG A 27 17.05 7.85 7.51
CA ARG A 27 15.67 8.35 7.44
C ARG A 27 14.90 7.84 6.23
N GLY A 28 15.53 7.88 5.06
CA GLY A 28 14.93 7.34 3.84
C GLY A 28 14.68 5.82 3.92
N TRP A 29 15.62 5.07 4.52
CA TRP A 29 15.46 3.64 4.74
C TRP A 29 14.35 3.31 5.72
N PHE A 30 14.27 4.05 6.83
CA PHE A 30 13.18 3.89 7.78
C PHE A 30 11.82 4.17 7.14
N LEU A 31 11.71 5.25 6.36
CA LEU A 31 10.45 5.56 5.67
C LEU A 31 10.05 4.49 4.66
N LEU A 32 11.01 3.91 3.93
CA LEU A 32 10.76 2.76 3.05
C LEU A 32 10.19 1.58 3.86
N VAL A 33 10.91 1.16 4.92
CA VAL A 33 10.54 0.02 5.75
C VAL A 33 9.18 0.24 6.41
N ALA A 34 8.99 1.40 7.03
CA ALA A 34 7.73 1.77 7.68
C ALA A 34 6.58 1.80 6.67
N SER A 35 6.80 2.33 5.46
CA SER A 35 5.78 2.38 4.41
C SER A 35 5.38 0.98 3.95
N VAL A 36 6.35 0.11 3.68
CA VAL A 36 6.09 -1.28 3.28
C VAL A 36 5.38 -2.04 4.40
N ILE A 37 5.77 -1.91 5.67
CA ILE A 37 5.08 -2.59 6.79
C ILE A 37 3.65 -2.03 6.96
N ALA A 38 3.50 -0.71 6.91
CA ALA A 38 2.23 -0.05 7.16
C ALA A 38 1.14 -0.47 6.17
N ILE A 39 1.44 -0.66 4.88
CA ILE A 39 0.39 -1.08 3.93
C ILE A 39 -0.20 -2.46 4.25
N TYR A 40 0.58 -3.38 4.84
CA TYR A 40 0.09 -4.70 5.30
C TYR A 40 -0.67 -4.59 6.62
N TRP A 41 -0.24 -3.70 7.51
CA TRP A 41 -0.89 -3.45 8.78
C TRP A 41 -2.25 -2.75 8.61
N LEU A 42 -2.32 -1.78 7.70
CA LEU A 42 -3.52 -0.99 7.43
C LEU A 42 -4.59 -1.77 6.66
N GLN A 43 -4.18 -2.70 5.78
CA GLN A 43 -5.10 -3.49 4.98
C GLN A 43 -6.13 -4.19 5.87
N THR A 44 -7.41 -4.14 5.51
CA THR A 44 -8.48 -4.80 6.26
C THR A 44 -8.53 -6.30 5.98
N ALA A 45 -9.06 -7.07 6.93
CA ALA A 45 -9.33 -8.48 6.73
C ALA A 45 -10.29 -8.67 5.54
N THR A 46 -9.93 -9.57 4.63
CA THR A 46 -10.75 -9.96 3.48
C THR A 46 -11.32 -11.35 3.71
N PRO A 47 -12.57 -11.65 3.32
CA PRO A 47 -13.13 -12.99 3.50
C PRO A 47 -12.44 -14.06 2.64
N VAL A 48 -11.89 -13.67 1.48
CA VAL A 48 -11.07 -14.56 0.65
C VAL A 48 -9.73 -14.88 1.31
N ARG A 49 -9.33 -16.15 1.24
CA ARG A 49 -8.13 -16.67 1.90
C ARG A 49 -6.88 -15.95 1.37
N PHE A 50 -6.08 -15.44 2.31
CA PHE A 50 -4.84 -14.68 2.06
C PHE A 50 -5.00 -13.35 1.31
N GLY A 51 -6.23 -12.88 1.04
CA GLY A 51 -6.48 -11.66 0.26
C GLY A 51 -5.77 -10.43 0.81
N ASN A 52 -5.89 -10.19 2.12
CA ASN A 52 -5.22 -9.10 2.82
C ASN A 52 -3.70 -9.06 2.58
N TYR A 53 -3.03 -10.21 2.52
CA TYR A 53 -1.59 -10.28 2.32
C TYR A 53 -1.21 -10.19 0.83
N ILE A 54 -1.91 -10.94 -0.02
CA ILE A 54 -1.61 -11.04 -1.45
C ILE A 54 -1.88 -9.71 -2.15
N LEU A 55 -2.98 -9.02 -1.86
CA LEU A 55 -3.31 -7.72 -2.46
C LEU A 55 -2.18 -6.71 -2.22
N GLN A 56 -1.65 -6.63 -0.99
CA GLN A 56 -0.56 -5.72 -0.67
C GLN A 56 0.78 -6.17 -1.26
N THR A 57 1.01 -7.48 -1.40
CA THR A 57 2.16 -8.02 -2.14
C THR A 57 2.09 -7.63 -3.62
N VAL A 58 0.90 -7.68 -4.23
CA VAL A 58 0.68 -7.23 -5.60
C VAL A 58 0.90 -5.72 -5.71
N THR A 59 0.50 -4.90 -4.74
CA THR A 59 0.81 -3.45 -4.73
C THR A 59 2.33 -3.21 -4.82
N VAL A 60 3.11 -3.92 -4.00
CA VAL A 60 4.58 -3.80 -3.99
C VAL A 60 5.18 -4.27 -5.33
N ALA A 61 4.70 -5.40 -5.86
CA ALA A 61 5.16 -5.93 -7.14
C ALA A 61 4.83 -4.99 -8.31
N LEU A 62 3.61 -4.45 -8.36
CA LEU A 62 3.20 -3.45 -9.36
C LEU A 62 4.06 -2.19 -9.25
N THR A 63 4.35 -1.73 -8.04
CA THR A 63 5.21 -0.56 -7.80
C THR A 63 6.63 -0.79 -8.34
N ALA A 64 7.23 -1.95 -8.04
CA ALA A 64 8.54 -2.32 -8.57
C ALA A 64 8.52 -2.47 -10.11
N LEU A 65 7.43 -3.01 -10.66
CA LEU A 65 7.20 -3.11 -12.10
C LEU A 65 7.17 -1.74 -12.75
N THR A 66 6.36 -0.82 -12.22
CA THR A 66 6.23 0.53 -12.73
C THR A 66 7.54 1.30 -12.61
N TRP A 67 8.25 1.19 -11.48
CA TRP A 67 9.60 1.75 -11.37
C TRP A 67 10.50 1.25 -12.48
N TRP A 68 10.56 -0.08 -12.65
CA TRP A 68 11.47 -0.68 -13.62
C TRP A 68 11.19 -0.21 -15.04
N VAL A 69 9.92 -0.11 -15.47
CA VAL A 69 9.55 0.40 -16.81
C VAL A 69 9.69 1.93 -16.95
N THR A 70 9.69 2.66 -15.84
CA THR A 70 9.85 4.13 -15.86
C THR A 70 11.31 4.57 -15.76
N ARG A 71 12.27 3.66 -15.65
CA ARG A 71 13.70 4.04 -15.70
C ARG A 71 14.06 4.69 -17.05
N PRO A 72 14.99 5.65 -17.06
CA PRO A 72 15.46 6.27 -18.30
C PRO A 72 16.02 5.17 -19.20
N SER A 73 15.51 5.05 -20.43
CA SER A 73 16.16 4.25 -21.46
C SER A 73 17.00 5.16 -22.35
N SER A 74 18.29 4.89 -22.48
CA SER A 74 19.09 5.52 -23.52
C SER A 74 18.73 4.88 -24.85
N HIS A 75 18.26 5.68 -25.81
CA HIS A 75 18.10 5.22 -27.18
C HIS A 75 19.47 5.23 -27.86
N GLN A 76 20.14 4.08 -27.83
CA GLN A 76 21.30 3.82 -28.67
C GLN A 76 20.82 2.94 -29.84
N GLU A 77 20.96 3.42 -31.08
CA GLU A 77 20.56 2.70 -32.30
C GLU A 77 19.08 2.22 -32.32
N GLY A 78 18.15 3.05 -31.83
CA GLY A 78 16.71 2.74 -31.89
C GLY A 78 16.22 1.64 -30.93
N LYS A 79 17.10 1.10 -30.06
CA LYS A 79 16.74 0.10 -29.03
C LYS A 79 16.71 0.75 -27.64
N ALA A 80 15.70 0.42 -26.85
CA ALA A 80 15.62 0.85 -25.46
C ALA A 80 16.65 0.10 -24.61
N VAL A 81 17.78 0.74 -24.30
CA VAL A 81 18.80 0.18 -23.41
C VAL A 81 18.54 0.70 -21.99
N TRP A 82 18.28 -0.23 -21.08
CA TRP A 82 18.02 0.07 -19.67
C TRP A 82 19.33 0.03 -18.89
N PRO A 83 19.63 1.03 -18.05
CA PRO A 83 20.77 1.00 -17.16
C PRO A 83 20.77 -0.25 -16.27
N SER A 84 21.97 -0.73 -15.95
CA SER A 84 22.15 -1.74 -14.92
C SER A 84 21.64 -1.23 -13.58
N LEU A 85 21.14 -2.14 -12.76
CA LEU A 85 20.68 -1.81 -11.41
C LEU A 85 21.88 -1.35 -10.58
N THR A 86 21.71 -0.22 -9.88
CA THR A 86 22.73 0.26 -8.95
C THR A 86 22.82 -0.65 -7.73
N ARG A 87 23.90 -0.53 -6.94
CA ARG A 87 24.01 -1.25 -5.65
C ARG A 87 22.86 -0.90 -4.70
N GLU A 88 22.39 0.36 -4.73
CA GLU A 88 21.26 0.81 -3.92
C GLU A 88 19.95 0.16 -4.36
N ASP A 89 19.71 0.01 -5.66
CA ASP A 89 18.49 -0.62 -6.17
C ASP A 89 18.44 -2.11 -5.79
N TRP A 90 19.57 -2.82 -5.91
CA TRP A 90 19.68 -4.21 -5.46
C TRP A 90 19.46 -4.36 -3.96
N LEU A 91 20.06 -3.48 -3.15
CA LEU A 91 19.82 -3.47 -1.71
C LEU A 91 18.35 -3.20 -1.39
N THR A 92 17.72 -2.28 -2.12
CA THR A 92 16.30 -1.96 -1.95
C THR A 92 15.41 -3.15 -2.31
N LEU A 93 15.68 -3.83 -3.43
CA LEU A 93 14.98 -5.07 -3.79
C LEU A 93 15.12 -6.14 -2.71
N ALA A 94 16.34 -6.34 -2.19
CA ALA A 94 16.60 -7.31 -1.14
C ALA A 94 15.87 -6.96 0.17
N VAL A 95 15.87 -5.69 0.57
CA VAL A 95 15.14 -5.21 1.76
C VAL A 95 13.63 -5.38 1.57
N VAL A 96 13.07 -4.96 0.43
CA VAL A 96 11.63 -5.10 0.16
C VAL A 96 11.23 -6.58 0.10
N PHE A 97 11.99 -7.42 -0.60
CA PHE A 97 11.78 -8.87 -0.64
C PHE A 97 11.83 -9.47 0.77
N GLY A 98 12.87 -9.14 1.53
CA GLY A 98 13.06 -9.59 2.90
C GLY A 98 11.92 -9.16 3.83
N LEU A 99 11.42 -7.92 3.71
CA LEU A 99 10.29 -7.41 4.48
C LEU A 99 9.00 -8.16 4.14
N VAL A 100 8.70 -8.37 2.86
CA VAL A 100 7.52 -9.12 2.45
C VAL A 100 7.60 -10.54 3.02
N VAL A 101 8.71 -11.25 2.81
CA VAL A 101 8.89 -12.60 3.37
C VAL A 101 8.83 -12.61 4.91
N ALA A 102 9.45 -11.64 5.58
CA ALA A 102 9.41 -11.50 7.03
C ALA A 102 7.97 -11.28 7.55
N LEU A 103 7.17 -10.48 6.85
CA LEU A 103 5.75 -10.30 7.19
C LEU A 103 4.97 -11.61 7.07
N ALA A 104 5.33 -12.52 6.15
CA ALA A 104 4.72 -13.84 6.09
C ALA A 104 5.00 -14.70 7.34
N PHE A 105 6.09 -14.47 8.08
CA PHE A 105 6.37 -15.17 9.35
C PHE A 105 5.38 -14.81 10.47
N ASN A 106 4.60 -13.72 10.32
CA ASN A 106 3.45 -13.44 11.21
C ASN A 106 2.42 -14.58 11.23
N ARG A 107 2.52 -15.54 10.31
CA ARG A 107 1.80 -16.82 10.33
C ARG A 107 2.00 -17.62 11.63
N PHE A 108 3.18 -17.52 12.25
CA PHE A 108 3.55 -18.25 13.47
C PHE A 108 3.29 -17.45 14.75
N VAL A 109 2.92 -16.18 14.62
CA VAL A 109 2.54 -15.33 15.74
C VAL A 109 1.08 -15.60 16.09
N ALA A 110 0.80 -15.63 17.40
CA ALA A 110 -0.56 -15.76 17.94
C ALA A 110 -1.48 -14.66 17.37
N ALA A 111 -2.78 -14.94 17.29
CA ALA A 111 -3.72 -14.05 16.61
C ALA A 111 -3.76 -12.64 17.21
N ASP A 112 -3.64 -12.53 18.54
CA ASP A 112 -3.75 -11.28 19.28
C ASP A 112 -2.55 -10.34 19.08
N TYR A 113 -1.39 -10.86 18.69
CA TYR A 113 -0.15 -10.09 18.50
C TYR A 113 0.25 -9.97 17.02
N ARG A 114 -0.61 -10.41 16.10
CA ARG A 114 -0.28 -10.43 14.68
C ARG A 114 -0.36 -9.03 14.07
N LEU A 115 0.66 -8.64 13.29
CA LEU A 115 0.63 -7.37 12.55
C LEU A 115 -0.38 -7.39 11.40
N THR A 116 -0.54 -8.54 10.74
CA THR A 116 -1.52 -8.70 9.66
C THR A 116 -2.88 -9.12 10.20
N PRO A 117 -3.99 -8.60 9.68
CA PRO A 117 -5.33 -8.91 10.21
C PRO A 117 -5.70 -10.40 10.12
N ALA A 118 -5.24 -11.08 9.08
CA ALA A 118 -5.44 -12.51 8.89
C ALA A 118 -4.10 -13.24 8.76
N ARG A 119 -4.15 -14.57 8.95
CA ARG A 119 -2.97 -15.44 8.87
C ARG A 119 -2.39 -15.44 7.45
N PRO A 120 -1.13 -15.02 7.25
CA PRO A 120 -0.53 -14.97 5.92
C PRO A 120 -0.22 -16.38 5.36
N PRO A 121 0.09 -16.49 4.05
CA PRO A 121 0.56 -17.71 3.42
C PRO A 121 1.86 -18.24 4.05
N SER A 122 2.30 -19.45 3.67
CA SER A 122 3.56 -19.96 4.20
C SER A 122 4.75 -19.13 3.66
N PRO A 123 5.73 -18.75 4.51
CA PRO A 123 6.83 -17.89 4.07
C PRO A 123 7.64 -18.47 2.91
N LEU A 124 7.81 -19.79 2.87
CA LEU A 124 8.49 -20.49 1.79
C LEU A 124 7.72 -20.37 0.46
N TRP A 125 6.38 -20.48 0.49
CA TRP A 125 5.57 -20.26 -0.71
C TRP A 125 5.68 -18.82 -1.20
N VAL A 126 5.64 -17.84 -0.28
CA VAL A 126 5.79 -16.43 -0.61
C VAL A 126 7.16 -16.17 -1.25
N ALA A 127 8.24 -16.65 -0.63
CA ALA A 127 9.59 -16.52 -1.18
C ALA A 127 9.69 -17.18 -2.56
N GLY A 128 9.16 -18.40 -2.72
CA GLY A 128 9.14 -19.12 -4.00
C GLY A 128 8.39 -18.36 -5.09
N ILE A 129 7.21 -17.83 -4.81
CA ILE A 129 6.45 -17.00 -5.76
C ILE A 129 7.21 -15.72 -6.11
N LEU A 130 7.75 -15.01 -5.13
CA LEU A 130 8.48 -13.76 -5.38
C LEU A 130 9.72 -14.01 -6.24
N LEU A 131 10.44 -15.11 -6.01
CA LEU A 131 11.56 -15.53 -6.86
C LEU A 131 11.08 -15.90 -8.26
N ALA A 132 9.99 -16.66 -8.39
CA ALA A 132 9.40 -17.00 -9.68
C ALA A 132 8.95 -15.75 -10.45
N LEU A 133 8.31 -14.80 -9.79
CA LEU A 133 7.97 -13.49 -10.34
C LEU A 133 9.22 -12.72 -10.76
N GLY A 134 10.29 -12.76 -9.97
CA GLY A 134 11.59 -12.17 -10.34
C GLY A 134 12.23 -12.82 -11.57
N LEU A 135 12.06 -14.13 -11.76
CA LEU A 135 12.53 -14.85 -12.95
C LEU A 135 11.68 -14.53 -14.18
N VAL A 136 10.36 -14.54 -14.04
CA VAL A 136 9.41 -14.10 -15.08
C VAL A 136 9.73 -12.68 -15.48
N TRP A 137 9.97 -11.82 -14.49
CA TRP A 137 10.42 -10.44 -14.68
C TRP A 137 11.69 -10.39 -15.52
N ALA A 138 12.75 -11.07 -15.08
CA ALA A 138 14.02 -11.12 -15.80
C ALA A 138 13.85 -11.63 -17.25
N GLY A 139 13.00 -12.63 -17.49
CA GLY A 139 12.64 -13.10 -18.83
C GLY A 139 11.92 -12.03 -19.65
N LEU A 140 10.91 -11.39 -19.06
CA LEU A 140 10.14 -10.32 -19.70
C LEU A 140 11.01 -9.12 -20.04
N THR A 141 11.99 -8.77 -19.19
CA THR A 141 12.97 -7.71 -19.49
C THR A 141 13.78 -8.01 -20.74
N ARG A 142 14.17 -9.27 -20.97
CA ARG A 142 14.93 -9.68 -22.15
C ARG A 142 14.08 -9.58 -23.42
N LEU A 143 12.79 -9.89 -23.33
CA LEU A 143 11.84 -9.76 -24.43
C LEU A 143 11.52 -8.29 -24.75
N LEU A 144 11.27 -7.48 -23.71
CA LEU A 144 10.90 -6.07 -23.83
C LEU A 144 12.07 -5.16 -24.24
N ARG A 145 13.33 -5.63 -24.19
CA ARG A 145 14.50 -4.87 -24.71
C ARG A 145 14.35 -4.47 -26.19
N ARG A 146 13.54 -5.20 -26.95
CA ARG A 146 13.27 -4.92 -28.37
C ARG A 146 12.01 -4.07 -28.58
N ALA A 147 11.21 -3.86 -27.54
CA ALA A 147 9.96 -3.12 -27.63
C ALA A 147 10.18 -1.62 -27.43
N ASP A 148 9.34 -0.82 -28.07
CA ASP A 148 9.29 0.63 -27.86
C ASP A 148 8.81 0.93 -26.43
N GLN A 149 9.61 1.65 -25.65
CA GLN A 149 9.30 2.00 -24.26
C GLN A 149 7.93 2.68 -24.16
N ARG A 150 7.53 3.52 -25.11
CA ARG A 150 6.21 4.18 -25.08
C ARG A 150 5.07 3.17 -25.13
N LYS A 151 5.19 2.11 -25.97
CA LYS A 151 4.19 1.03 -26.06
C LYS A 151 4.14 0.22 -24.78
N VAL A 152 5.29 -0.06 -24.16
CA VAL A 152 5.37 -0.76 -22.87
C VAL A 152 4.69 0.06 -21.78
N LEU A 153 4.99 1.35 -21.68
CA LEU A 153 4.35 2.26 -20.72
C LEU A 153 2.84 2.30 -20.91
N THR A 154 2.36 2.41 -22.16
CA THR A 154 0.91 2.39 -22.47
C THR A 154 0.28 1.05 -22.07
N ALA A 155 0.93 -0.09 -22.35
CA ALA A 155 0.44 -1.39 -21.95
C ALA A 155 0.30 -1.53 -20.43
N VAL A 156 1.27 -1.01 -19.66
CA VAL A 156 1.21 -1.00 -18.19
C VAL A 156 0.12 -0.06 -17.68
N ILE A 157 -0.10 1.11 -18.30
CA ILE A 157 -1.24 1.98 -17.98
C ILE A 157 -2.55 1.25 -18.20
N LEU A 158 -2.72 0.59 -19.36
CA LEU A 158 -3.93 -0.17 -19.69
C LEU A 158 -4.15 -1.34 -18.71
N LEU A 159 -3.10 -2.02 -18.27
CA LEU A 159 -3.18 -3.05 -17.24
C LEU A 159 -3.70 -2.49 -15.91
N ILE A 160 -3.18 -1.34 -15.45
CA ILE A 160 -3.64 -0.71 -14.21
C ILE A 160 -5.11 -0.26 -14.33
N VAL A 161 -5.48 0.32 -15.48
CA VAL A 161 -6.87 0.70 -15.77
C VAL A 161 -7.79 -0.52 -15.79
N LEU A 162 -7.36 -1.64 -16.37
CA LEU A 162 -8.11 -2.89 -16.37
C LEU A 162 -8.33 -3.41 -14.95
N ILE A 163 -7.30 -3.42 -14.10
CA ILE A 163 -7.44 -3.76 -12.67
C ILE A 163 -8.46 -2.82 -12.02
N PHE A 164 -8.41 -1.52 -12.31
CA PHE A 164 -9.36 -0.55 -11.76
C PHE A 164 -10.81 -0.86 -12.18
N ILE A 165 -11.05 -1.17 -13.45
CA ILE A 165 -12.37 -1.56 -13.98
C ILE A 165 -12.88 -2.84 -13.30
N ILE A 166 -12.01 -3.82 -13.09
CA ILE A 166 -12.36 -5.06 -12.37
C ILE A 166 -12.78 -4.74 -10.94
N LEU A 167 -12.01 -3.91 -10.23
CA LEU A 167 -12.29 -3.58 -8.82
C LEU A 167 -13.50 -2.66 -8.63
N LYS A 168 -13.84 -1.83 -9.61
CA LYS A 168 -14.95 -0.86 -9.50
C LYS A 168 -16.28 -1.36 -10.04
N SER A 169 -16.30 -2.45 -10.82
CA SER A 169 -17.55 -3.04 -11.27
C SER A 169 -17.96 -4.24 -10.41
N PRO A 170 -19.18 -4.26 -9.83
CA PRO A 170 -19.68 -5.40 -9.05
C PRO A 170 -19.61 -6.76 -9.78
N PRO A 171 -20.01 -6.91 -11.06
CA PRO A 171 -19.96 -8.20 -11.73
C PRO A 171 -18.52 -8.69 -11.96
N LEU A 172 -17.59 -7.83 -12.38
CA LEU A 172 -16.20 -8.26 -12.62
C LEU A 172 -15.45 -8.53 -11.31
N SER A 173 -15.67 -7.72 -10.27
CA SER A 173 -15.08 -7.98 -8.95
C SER A 173 -15.60 -9.29 -8.35
N THR A 174 -16.89 -9.59 -8.49
CA THR A 174 -17.46 -10.88 -8.06
C THR A 174 -16.88 -12.05 -8.85
N ALA A 175 -16.72 -11.91 -10.18
CA ALA A 175 -16.10 -12.95 -11.01
C ALA A 175 -14.62 -13.18 -10.65
N ALA A 176 -13.86 -12.11 -10.43
CA ALA A 176 -12.47 -12.20 -9.98
C ALA A 176 -12.35 -12.81 -8.57
N ALA A 177 -13.27 -12.48 -7.66
CA ALA A 177 -13.36 -13.11 -6.34
C ALA A 177 -13.70 -14.59 -6.43
N ALA A 178 -14.64 -14.98 -7.30
CA ALA A 178 -15.01 -16.37 -7.58
C ALA A 178 -13.81 -17.18 -8.09
N TYR A 179 -13.03 -16.61 -9.01
CA TYR A 179 -11.79 -17.22 -9.49
C TYR A 179 -10.75 -17.37 -8.38
N TRP A 180 -10.54 -16.36 -7.54
CA TRP A 180 -9.63 -16.48 -6.40
C TRP A 180 -10.09 -17.58 -5.42
N ARG A 181 -11.39 -17.63 -5.12
CA ARG A 181 -11.95 -18.66 -4.24
C ARG A 181 -11.73 -20.07 -4.78
N SER A 182 -11.85 -20.29 -6.08
CA SER A 182 -11.57 -21.60 -6.68
C SER A 182 -10.10 -22.01 -6.50
N LEU A 183 -9.15 -21.07 -6.64
CA LEU A 183 -7.72 -21.32 -6.39
C LEU A 183 -7.38 -21.62 -4.93
N THR A 184 -8.21 -21.17 -3.99
CA THR A 184 -7.96 -21.31 -2.55
C THR A 184 -8.79 -22.41 -1.87
N GLY A 185 -9.61 -23.12 -2.66
CA GLY A 185 -10.50 -24.18 -2.17
C GLY A 185 -11.69 -23.66 -1.36
N GLN A 186 -12.07 -22.39 -1.53
CA GLN A 186 -13.24 -21.79 -0.87
C GLN A 186 -14.49 -21.91 -1.77
N GLN A 187 -15.67 -21.88 -1.15
CA GLN A 187 -16.94 -21.99 -1.88
C GLN A 187 -17.14 -20.81 -2.84
N ILE A 188 -17.22 -21.10 -4.14
CA ILE A 188 -17.33 -20.10 -5.22
C ILE A 188 -18.65 -19.32 -5.12
N ALA A 189 -19.73 -19.96 -4.68
CA ALA A 189 -21.06 -19.35 -4.53
C ALA A 189 -21.10 -18.17 -3.53
N LEU A 190 -20.12 -18.08 -2.62
CA LEU A 190 -20.01 -16.99 -1.64
C LEU A 190 -19.19 -15.80 -2.16
N ALA A 191 -18.75 -15.83 -3.43
CA ALA A 191 -18.02 -14.73 -4.06
C ALA A 191 -18.82 -13.41 -4.00
N SER A 192 -18.13 -12.36 -3.59
CA SER A 192 -18.71 -11.02 -3.52
C SER A 192 -17.64 -9.94 -3.76
N PRO A 193 -18.02 -8.69 -4.06
CA PRO A 193 -17.06 -7.60 -4.19
C PRO A 193 -16.23 -7.35 -2.92
N SER A 194 -16.75 -7.72 -1.74
CA SER A 194 -16.07 -7.54 -0.45
C SER A 194 -14.79 -8.36 -0.30
N ASP A 195 -14.60 -9.40 -1.13
CA ASP A 195 -13.39 -10.21 -1.19
C ASP A 195 -12.18 -9.48 -1.74
N LEU A 196 -12.41 -8.45 -2.55
CA LEU A 196 -11.38 -7.69 -3.24
C LEU A 196 -11.24 -6.26 -2.67
N VAL A 197 -11.56 -6.07 -1.40
CA VAL A 197 -11.32 -4.79 -0.71
C VAL A 197 -9.82 -4.54 -0.63
N TRP A 198 -9.30 -3.80 -1.60
CA TRP A 198 -7.89 -3.47 -1.73
C TRP A 198 -7.65 -2.05 -1.24
N LEU A 199 -7.26 -1.94 0.03
CA LEU A 199 -7.11 -0.64 0.69
C LEU A 199 -6.03 0.20 0.01
N GLY A 200 -6.34 1.46 -0.28
CA GLY A 200 -5.41 2.44 -0.84
C GLY A 200 -5.09 2.26 -2.32
N PHE A 201 -5.54 1.17 -2.97
CA PHE A 201 -5.13 0.87 -4.34
C PHE A 201 -5.50 1.95 -5.35
N SER A 202 -6.64 2.62 -5.19
CA SER A 202 -7.01 3.72 -6.10
C SER A 202 -5.98 4.85 -6.12
N TYR A 203 -5.48 5.25 -4.94
CA TYR A 203 -4.45 6.28 -4.83
C TYR A 203 -3.11 5.80 -5.40
N VAL A 204 -2.74 4.55 -5.12
CA VAL A 204 -1.55 3.92 -5.71
C VAL A 204 -1.65 3.92 -7.24
N ALA A 205 -2.76 3.45 -7.80
CA ALA A 205 -2.99 3.39 -9.25
C ALA A 205 -2.82 4.77 -9.90
N PHE A 206 -3.35 5.84 -9.29
CA PHE A 206 -3.14 7.20 -9.80
C PHE A 206 -1.68 7.63 -9.76
N ARG A 207 -0.93 7.35 -8.69
CA ARG A 207 0.51 7.64 -8.62
C ARG A 207 1.29 6.86 -9.69
N LEU A 208 0.97 5.58 -9.88
CA LEU A 208 1.61 4.74 -10.89
C LEU A 208 1.32 5.28 -12.31
N ILE A 209 0.06 5.54 -12.65
CA ILE A 209 -0.34 6.09 -13.96
C ILE A 209 0.30 7.46 -14.19
N HIS A 210 0.32 8.34 -13.18
CA HIS A 210 0.96 9.66 -13.28
C HIS A 210 2.45 9.51 -13.63
N THR A 211 3.20 8.69 -12.89
CA THR A 211 4.63 8.50 -13.20
C THR A 211 4.89 7.83 -14.55
N LEU A 212 4.04 6.89 -14.98
CA LEU A 212 4.11 6.31 -16.33
C LEU A 212 3.91 7.39 -17.39
N ARG A 213 2.91 8.27 -17.19
CA ARG A 213 2.61 9.35 -18.12
C ARG A 213 3.71 10.41 -18.15
N ASP A 214 4.24 10.79 -17.00
CA ASP A 214 5.35 11.74 -16.89
C ASP A 214 6.61 11.22 -17.60
N ARG A 215 6.86 9.90 -17.54
CA ARG A 215 7.97 9.31 -18.31
C ARG A 215 7.71 9.33 -19.81
N GLN A 216 6.46 9.16 -20.26
CA GLN A 216 6.11 9.29 -21.68
C GLN A 216 6.31 10.73 -22.21
N THR A 217 6.06 11.73 -21.37
CA THR A 217 6.22 13.16 -21.71
C THR A 217 7.62 13.69 -21.44
N GLY A 218 8.49 12.91 -20.81
CA GLY A 218 9.90 13.26 -20.55
C GLY A 218 10.13 14.16 -19.34
N ILE A 219 9.14 14.32 -18.46
CA ILE A 219 9.24 15.18 -17.26
C ILE A 219 9.57 14.40 -15.98
N LEU A 220 9.41 13.07 -15.99
CA LEU A 220 9.68 12.25 -14.80
C LEU A 220 11.18 12.30 -14.45
N PRO A 221 11.56 12.68 -13.23
CA PRO A 221 12.95 12.67 -12.80
C PRO A 221 13.47 11.24 -12.69
N ASP A 222 14.79 11.09 -12.67
CA ASP A 222 15.40 9.80 -12.41
C ASP A 222 15.34 9.49 -10.91
N LEU A 223 14.66 8.38 -10.63
CA LEU A 223 14.34 7.90 -9.28
C LEU A 223 15.03 6.57 -9.05
N THR A 224 15.72 6.43 -7.92
CA THR A 224 16.15 5.13 -7.41
C THR A 224 14.93 4.30 -7.03
N LEU A 225 15.09 2.97 -6.93
CA LEU A 225 13.98 2.12 -6.49
C LEU A 225 13.48 2.52 -5.10
N ARG A 226 14.40 2.91 -4.20
CA ARG A 226 14.06 3.34 -2.84
C ARG A 226 13.17 4.57 -2.84
N GLU A 227 13.53 5.59 -3.63
CA GLU A 227 12.74 6.80 -3.78
C GLU A 227 11.35 6.49 -4.34
N TYR A 228 11.29 5.67 -5.40
CA TYR A 228 10.05 5.35 -6.08
C TYR A 228 9.08 4.53 -5.20
N VAL A 229 9.58 3.46 -4.58
CA VAL A 229 8.75 2.62 -3.69
C VAL A 229 8.26 3.43 -2.49
N THR A 230 9.13 4.27 -1.91
CA THR A 230 8.73 5.10 -0.77
C THR A 230 7.69 6.16 -1.17
N TYR A 231 7.82 6.76 -2.36
CA TYR A 231 6.83 7.69 -2.91
C TYR A 231 5.46 7.02 -3.12
N VAL A 232 5.42 5.89 -3.83
CA VAL A 232 4.15 5.23 -4.17
C VAL A 232 3.48 4.69 -2.91
N LEU A 233 4.23 4.06 -2.02
CA LEU A 233 3.71 3.40 -0.82
C LEU A 233 3.71 4.31 0.42
N PHE A 234 3.94 5.61 0.27
CA PHE A 234 4.08 6.55 1.40
C PHE A 234 2.89 6.47 2.35
N PHE A 235 3.07 5.77 3.49
CA PHE A 235 1.97 5.37 4.35
C PHE A 235 1.11 6.53 4.90
N PRO A 236 1.65 7.74 5.20
CA PRO A 236 0.83 8.84 5.71
C PRO A 236 -0.22 9.31 4.70
N ALA A 237 -0.01 9.03 3.41
CA ALA A 237 -0.89 9.42 2.32
C ALA A 237 -1.33 8.21 1.47
N TYR A 238 -1.37 7.01 2.07
CA TYR A 238 -1.70 5.76 1.35
C TYR A 238 -3.21 5.51 1.22
N VAL A 239 -3.96 5.68 2.31
CA VAL A 239 -5.41 5.41 2.33
C VAL A 239 -6.19 6.53 1.65
N SER A 240 -5.87 7.78 2.01
CA SER A 240 -6.48 8.99 1.48
C SER A 240 -5.55 10.17 1.74
N GLY A 241 -4.74 10.53 0.75
CA GLY A 241 -3.88 11.71 0.80
C GLY A 241 -3.99 12.52 -0.49
N PRO A 242 -3.48 13.76 -0.53
CA PRO A 242 -3.38 14.46 -1.79
C PRO A 242 -2.58 13.62 -2.79
N ILE A 243 -3.04 13.59 -4.04
CA ILE A 243 -2.28 12.98 -5.13
C ILE A 243 -1.09 13.90 -5.38
N ASP A 244 0.04 13.56 -4.76
CA ASP A 244 1.30 14.29 -4.88
C ASP A 244 2.02 13.92 -6.19
N ARG A 245 2.98 14.74 -6.61
CA ARG A 245 3.82 14.48 -7.79
C ARG A 245 5.19 13.97 -7.37
N ALA A 246 5.77 13.07 -8.17
CA ALA A 246 7.03 12.42 -7.83
C ALA A 246 8.21 13.42 -7.73
N GLU A 247 8.20 14.48 -8.54
CA GLU A 247 9.21 15.55 -8.55
C GLU A 247 9.28 16.27 -7.21
N ARG A 248 8.12 16.64 -6.66
CA ARG A 248 8.02 17.32 -5.37
C ARG A 248 8.42 16.39 -4.24
N PHE A 249 7.87 15.19 -4.22
CA PHE A 249 8.15 14.20 -3.18
C PHE A 249 9.65 13.87 -3.11
N VAL A 250 10.30 13.64 -4.26
CA VAL A 250 11.72 13.26 -4.26
C VAL A 250 12.62 14.40 -3.81
N ALA A 251 12.27 15.66 -4.11
CA ALA A 251 13.00 16.82 -3.62
C ALA A 251 13.02 16.85 -2.08
N ASP A 252 11.86 16.65 -1.45
CA ASP A 252 11.74 16.58 0.02
C ASP A 252 12.44 15.32 0.58
N PHE A 253 12.32 14.19 -0.12
CA PHE A 253 12.93 12.91 0.29
C PHE A 253 14.45 12.98 0.33
N ARG A 254 15.07 13.62 -0.68
CA ARG A 254 16.54 13.79 -0.74
C ARG A 254 17.08 14.72 0.33
N GLN A 255 16.25 15.62 0.87
CA GLN A 255 16.60 16.53 1.96
C GLN A 255 16.45 15.90 3.36
N LEU A 256 15.82 14.72 3.48
CA LEU A 256 15.63 14.04 4.77
C LEU A 256 16.88 13.95 5.67
N PRO A 257 18.10 13.70 5.13
CA PRO A 257 19.31 13.65 5.95
C PRO A 257 19.67 14.97 6.64
N GLN A 258 19.23 16.11 6.08
CA GLN A 258 19.54 17.46 6.54
C GLN A 258 18.54 17.98 7.58
N ILE A 259 17.38 17.34 7.69
CA ILE A 259 16.31 17.76 8.59
C ILE A 259 16.75 17.61 10.06
N LYS A 260 16.51 18.64 10.88
CA LYS A 260 16.64 18.53 12.35
C LYS A 260 15.42 17.77 12.92
N GLY A 261 15.66 16.71 13.68
CA GLY A 261 14.61 15.82 14.18
C GLY A 261 13.60 16.51 15.10
N LEU A 262 14.09 17.16 16.15
CA LEU A 262 13.29 17.93 17.10
C LEU A 262 13.29 19.43 16.76
N ASP A 263 12.87 19.75 15.54
CA ASP A 263 12.69 21.14 15.12
C ASP A 263 11.37 21.71 15.67
N ALA A 264 11.45 22.71 16.55
CA ALA A 264 10.28 23.24 17.26
C ALA A 264 9.19 23.76 16.31
N ASN A 265 9.56 24.45 15.23
CA ASN A 265 8.61 25.00 14.27
C ASN A 265 7.87 23.88 13.53
N ARG A 266 8.58 22.83 13.10
CA ARG A 266 7.97 21.68 12.45
C ARG A 266 7.02 20.91 13.37
N TRP A 267 7.41 20.73 14.63
CA TRP A 267 6.58 20.06 15.64
C TRP A 267 5.32 20.84 15.97
N LEU A 268 5.44 22.17 16.13
CA LEU A 268 4.28 23.04 16.34
C LEU A 268 3.32 22.99 15.15
N TYR A 269 3.85 23.10 13.92
CA TYR A 269 3.05 23.03 12.71
C TYR A 269 2.35 21.66 12.56
N GLY A 270 3.07 20.56 12.81
CA GLY A 270 2.51 19.20 12.80
C GLY A 270 1.41 19.02 13.85
N GLY A 271 1.66 19.48 15.08
CA GLY A 271 0.71 19.44 16.18
C GLY A 271 -0.56 20.23 15.90
N GLN A 272 -0.44 21.44 15.36
CA GLN A 272 -1.59 22.25 14.93
C GLN A 272 -2.42 21.54 13.85
N ARG A 273 -1.78 20.89 12.87
CA ARG A 273 -2.50 20.13 11.83
C ARG A 273 -3.23 18.91 12.40
N ILE A 274 -2.61 18.19 13.34
CA ILE A 274 -3.26 17.05 14.00
C ILE A 274 -4.44 17.53 14.85
N PHE A 275 -4.25 18.58 15.67
CA PHE A 275 -5.31 19.14 16.51
C PHE A 275 -6.50 19.65 15.67
N THR A 276 -6.23 20.45 14.63
CA THR A 276 -7.29 20.95 13.74
C THR A 276 -7.99 19.82 12.97
N GLY A 277 -7.26 18.77 12.58
CA GLY A 277 -7.82 17.57 11.98
C GLY A 277 -8.74 16.80 12.95
N MET A 278 -8.30 16.59 14.19
CA MET A 278 -9.09 15.93 15.23
C MET A 278 -10.36 16.74 15.55
N PHE A 279 -10.26 18.06 15.69
CA PHE A 279 -11.42 18.92 15.91
C PHE A 279 -12.42 18.82 14.75
N LYS A 280 -11.95 18.91 13.50
CA LYS A 280 -12.83 18.77 12.32
C LYS A 280 -13.50 17.39 12.25
N LYS A 281 -12.77 16.32 12.58
CA LYS A 281 -13.30 14.95 12.52
C LYS A 281 -14.28 14.66 13.65
N PHE A 282 -13.82 14.77 14.90
CA PHE A 282 -14.56 14.31 16.07
C PHE A 282 -15.59 15.31 16.59
N VAL A 283 -15.38 16.61 16.37
CA VAL A 283 -16.35 17.64 16.80
C VAL A 283 -17.29 17.97 15.65
N ILE A 284 -16.77 18.47 14.53
CA ILE A 284 -17.65 18.96 13.46
C ILE A 284 -18.32 17.81 12.71
N ALA A 285 -17.54 16.91 12.10
CA ALA A 285 -18.10 15.88 11.23
C ALA A 285 -18.98 14.88 11.99
N ASP A 286 -18.56 14.43 13.16
CA ASP A 286 -19.34 13.49 13.96
C ASP A 286 -20.62 14.16 14.53
N SER A 287 -20.58 15.45 14.94
CA SER A 287 -21.80 16.17 15.35
C SER A 287 -22.78 16.37 14.19
N LEU A 288 -22.29 16.65 12.97
CA LEU A 288 -23.14 16.74 11.78
C LEU A 288 -23.74 15.38 11.40
N ALA A 289 -22.94 14.31 11.50
CA ALA A 289 -23.40 12.95 11.21
C ALA A 289 -24.49 12.49 12.20
N LEU A 290 -24.37 12.84 13.49
CA LEU A 290 -25.33 12.48 14.53
C LEU A 290 -26.53 13.44 14.61
N GLY A 291 -26.31 14.73 14.36
CA GLY A 291 -27.32 15.79 14.57
C GLY A 291 -28.12 16.21 13.33
N MET A 292 -27.67 15.88 12.11
CA MET A 292 -28.32 16.30 10.86
C MET A 292 -28.54 15.16 9.85
N SER A 293 -28.49 13.88 10.24
CA SER A 293 -28.85 12.82 9.30
C SER A 293 -30.34 12.93 8.96
N LEU A 294 -30.66 13.44 7.78
CA LEU A 294 -32.03 13.54 7.24
C LEU A 294 -32.66 12.17 6.92
N THR A 295 -31.99 11.07 7.25
CA THR A 295 -32.49 9.69 7.13
C THR A 295 -32.14 8.88 8.39
N PRO A 296 -33.12 8.32 9.12
CA PRO A 296 -32.92 7.58 10.36
C PRO A 296 -32.15 6.24 10.20
N GLU A 297 -31.87 5.81 8.96
CA GLU A 297 -31.13 4.58 8.66
C GLU A 297 -29.60 4.73 8.78
N ILE A 298 -29.06 5.94 8.55
CA ILE A 298 -27.61 6.19 8.57
C ILE A 298 -27.03 6.16 10.00
N PRO A 299 -27.68 6.71 11.04
CA PRO A 299 -27.19 6.65 12.42
C PRO A 299 -26.99 5.22 12.93
N ALA A 300 -27.89 4.29 12.59
CA ALA A 300 -27.80 2.91 13.04
C ALA A 300 -26.59 2.18 12.43
N ALA A 301 -26.33 2.40 11.14
CA ALA A 301 -25.15 1.84 10.45
C ALA A 301 -23.84 2.48 10.94
N CYS A 302 -23.84 3.79 11.22
CA CYS A 302 -22.69 4.48 11.80
C CYS A 302 -22.41 4.04 13.24
N HIS A 303 -23.44 3.85 14.06
CA HIS A 303 -23.27 3.44 15.47
C HIS A 303 -22.75 2.00 15.59
N GLN A 304 -23.19 1.06 14.74
CA GLN A 304 -22.65 -0.30 14.71
C GLN A 304 -21.22 -0.36 14.14
N ALA A 305 -20.87 0.53 13.21
CA ALA A 305 -19.51 0.63 12.68
C ALA A 305 -18.54 1.23 13.71
N VAL A 306 -18.98 2.20 14.53
CA VAL A 306 -18.15 2.89 15.52
C VAL A 306 -18.08 2.13 16.85
N TYR A 307 -19.16 1.49 17.29
CA TYR A 307 -19.23 0.70 18.52
C TYR A 307 -19.89 -0.67 18.24
N PRO A 308 -19.13 -1.69 17.80
CA PRO A 308 -19.68 -3.03 17.71
C PRO A 308 -20.00 -3.51 19.13
N ALA A 309 -21.27 -3.84 19.39
CA ALA A 309 -21.71 -4.40 20.66
C ALA A 309 -20.87 -5.65 21.00
N ALA A 310 -20.37 -5.73 22.23
CA ALA A 310 -19.67 -6.92 22.71
C ALA A 310 -20.57 -8.15 22.53
N PRO A 311 -20.05 -9.29 22.04
CA PRO A 311 -20.87 -10.48 21.85
C PRO A 311 -21.43 -10.92 23.20
N LEU A 312 -22.75 -11.13 23.24
CA LEU A 312 -23.42 -11.65 24.42
C LEU A 312 -22.76 -12.97 24.86
N PRO A 313 -22.66 -13.25 26.18
CA PRO A 313 -21.89 -14.38 26.74
C PRO A 313 -22.20 -15.77 26.13
N GLY A 314 -23.36 -15.95 25.49
CA GLY A 314 -23.76 -17.20 24.83
C GLY A 314 -23.11 -17.47 23.46
N GLN A 315 -22.65 -16.46 22.73
CA GLN A 315 -22.07 -16.66 21.38
C GLN A 315 -20.59 -17.10 21.41
N LEU A 316 -19.89 -16.85 22.52
CA LEU A 316 -18.51 -17.32 22.75
C LEU A 316 -18.43 -18.84 22.94
N ALA A 317 -19.51 -19.51 23.34
CA ALA A 317 -19.55 -20.96 23.50
C ALA A 317 -19.62 -21.71 22.16
N ALA A 318 -20.22 -21.12 21.12
CA ALA A 318 -20.33 -21.71 19.79
C ALA A 318 -19.01 -21.63 19.00
N LEU A 319 -18.22 -20.57 19.21
CA LEU A 319 -16.93 -20.35 18.51
C LEU A 319 -15.76 -21.14 19.12
N ARG A 320 -15.91 -21.75 20.29
CA ARG A 320 -14.90 -22.64 20.90
C ARG A 320 -15.01 -24.11 20.48
N ARG A 321 -16.06 -24.49 19.75
CA ARG A 321 -16.30 -25.88 19.28
C ARG A 321 -16.17 -26.07 17.76
N ALA A 322 -15.64 -25.09 17.02
CA ALA A 322 -15.38 -25.18 15.59
C ALA A 322 -13.89 -25.00 15.28
#